data_AF-A0A2M8ELI5-F1
#
_entry.id   AF-A0A2M8ELI5-F1
#
_cell.length_a   1.000
_cell.length_b   1.000
_cell.length_c   1.000
_cell.angle_alpha   90.00
_cell.angle_beta   90.00
_cell.angle_gamma   90.00
#
_symmetry.space_group_name_H-M   'P 1'
#
loop_
_entity.id
_entity.type
_entity.pdbx_description
1 polymer ?
#
loop_
_entity_poly.entity_id
_entity_poly.type
_entity_poly.pdbx_seq_one_letter_code
_entity_poly.pdbx_strand_id
1 'polypeptide(L)'
;MTNILGTNNSVIVDSDALIGLIHENDLLHKRCVKISDYLAQNNFVTIVCYTTVLEASTTLSRSINRPDLAKKLLQDFAQIKQPSFLEIGIAPLVAEAFDEKASKRNTPFDHYVAAVAKLNDIKLVFSFDSFYEKQGLKLLEKNTYSSQE
;
A
#
# COMPACT_ATOMS: atom_id res chain seq x y z
N MET A 1 22.09 8.16 13.80
CA MET A 1 21.50 8.19 12.45
C MET A 1 21.20 6.76 12.06
N THR A 2 19.94 6.34 12.11
CA THR A 2 19.55 4.96 11.81
C THR A 2 18.72 5.00 10.52
N ASN A 3 19.38 4.77 9.39
CA ASN A 3 18.68 4.47 8.14
C ASN A 3 18.04 3.09 8.29
N ILE A 4 16.72 3.05 8.53
CA ILE A 4 15.96 1.79 8.68
C ILE A 4 15.07 1.51 7.45
N LEU A 5 15.11 2.32 6.39
CA LEU A 5 14.22 2.11 5.23
C LEU A 5 15.06 1.96 3.95
N GLY A 6 14.80 0.84 3.25
CA GLY A 6 15.65 0.30 2.17
C GLY A 6 16.25 -1.08 2.50
N THR A 7 15.68 -1.85 3.44
CA THR A 7 16.11 -3.24 3.66
C THR A 7 15.21 -4.20 2.90
N ASN A 8 15.70 -5.41 2.59
CA ASN A 8 14.94 -6.50 1.94
C ASN A 8 13.61 -6.87 2.64
N ASN A 9 13.32 -6.32 3.82
CA ASN A 9 12.15 -6.59 4.65
C ASN A 9 11.12 -5.45 4.69
N SER A 10 11.21 -4.44 3.82
CA SER A 10 10.17 -3.41 3.73
C SER A 10 9.11 -3.73 2.67
N VAL A 11 7.86 -3.44 2.97
CA VAL A 11 6.70 -3.65 2.09
C VAL A 11 5.90 -2.37 2.06
N ILE A 12 5.61 -1.84 0.89
CA ILE A 12 4.67 -0.73 0.75
C ILE A 12 3.24 -1.24 0.62
N VAL A 13 2.28 -0.56 1.23
CA VAL A 13 0.87 -0.99 1.26
C VAL A 13 0.03 -0.11 0.34
N ASP A 14 -0.86 -0.76 -0.41
CA ASP A 14 -1.84 -0.14 -1.31
C ASP A 14 -3.23 -0.04 -0.66
N SER A 15 -4.12 0.79 -1.22
CA SER A 15 -5.39 1.14 -0.58
C SER A 15 -6.36 -0.05 -0.49
N ASP A 16 -6.43 -0.88 -1.54
CA ASP A 16 -7.24 -2.11 -1.53
C ASP A 16 -6.84 -3.10 -0.44
N ALA A 17 -5.54 -3.15 -0.10
CA ALA A 17 -5.08 -3.99 1.01
C ALA A 17 -5.60 -3.48 2.36
N LEU A 18 -5.58 -2.16 2.60
CA LEU A 18 -6.14 -1.56 3.81
C LEU A 18 -7.65 -1.79 3.91
N ILE A 19 -8.38 -1.62 2.80
CA ILE A 19 -9.82 -1.88 2.73
C ILE A 19 -10.11 -3.34 3.08
N GLY A 20 -9.42 -4.29 2.44
CA GLY A 20 -9.60 -5.71 2.71
C GLY A 20 -9.25 -6.09 4.14
N LEU A 21 -8.26 -5.45 4.78
CA LEU A 21 -7.93 -5.71 6.19
C LEU A 21 -9.03 -5.24 7.15
N ILE A 22 -9.60 -4.05 6.92
CA ILE A 22 -10.53 -3.42 7.86
C ILE A 22 -12.01 -3.79 7.62
N HIS A 23 -12.36 -4.21 6.41
CA HIS A 23 -13.72 -4.56 6.02
C HIS A 23 -13.88 -6.08 5.91
N GLU A 24 -14.41 -6.73 6.96
CA GLU A 24 -14.55 -8.20 7.05
C GLU A 24 -15.35 -8.84 5.92
N ASN A 25 -16.31 -8.09 5.35
CA ASN A 25 -17.15 -8.55 4.25
C ASN A 25 -16.52 -8.28 2.87
N ASP A 26 -15.29 -7.79 2.81
CA ASP A 26 -14.59 -7.54 1.55
C ASP A 26 -14.21 -8.86 0.89
N LEU A 27 -14.29 -8.93 -0.44
CA LEU A 27 -13.93 -10.13 -1.20
C LEU A 27 -12.45 -10.50 -1.02
N LEU A 28 -11.60 -9.53 -0.74
CA LEU A 28 -10.17 -9.70 -0.48
C LEU A 28 -9.85 -9.96 0.98
N HIS A 29 -10.81 -9.83 1.92
CA HIS A 29 -10.53 -9.86 3.36
C HIS A 29 -9.70 -11.08 3.79
N LYS A 30 -10.11 -12.29 3.40
CA LYS A 30 -9.38 -13.53 3.73
C LYS A 30 -7.96 -13.57 3.16
N ARG A 31 -7.75 -12.98 1.97
CA ARG A 31 -6.42 -12.89 1.35
C ARG A 31 -5.57 -11.84 2.06
N CYS A 32 -6.15 -10.71 2.41
CA CYS A 32 -5.47 -9.66 3.15
C CYS A 32 -4.99 -10.13 4.52
N VAL A 33 -5.86 -10.80 5.29
CA VAL A 33 -5.49 -11.37 6.61
C VAL A 33 -4.33 -12.34 6.46
N LYS A 34 -4.37 -13.26 5.49
CA LYS A 34 -3.27 -14.21 5.26
C LYS A 34 -1.94 -13.53 4.93
N ILE A 35 -1.96 -12.51 4.08
CA ILE A 35 -0.74 -11.76 3.73
C ILE A 35 -0.25 -11.00 4.98
N SER A 36 -1.14 -10.36 5.74
CA SER A 36 -0.78 -9.67 6.98
C SER A 36 -0.14 -10.61 8.01
N ASP A 37 -0.69 -11.82 8.18
CA ASP A 37 -0.12 -12.84 9.06
C ASP A 37 1.28 -13.26 8.60
N TYR A 38 1.46 -13.50 7.29
CA TYR A 38 2.76 -13.80 6.71
C TYR A 38 3.77 -12.68 6.97
N LEU A 39 3.38 -11.42 6.79
CA LEU A 39 4.23 -10.27 7.03
C LEU A 39 4.66 -10.17 8.50
N ALA A 40 3.73 -10.38 9.42
CA ALA A 40 4.00 -10.39 10.85
C ALA A 40 4.95 -11.53 11.25
N GLN A 41 4.72 -12.74 10.74
CA GLN A 41 5.54 -13.93 11.04
C GLN A 41 6.97 -13.82 10.52
N ASN A 42 7.17 -13.08 9.42
CA ASN A 42 8.48 -12.93 8.77
C ASN A 42 9.17 -11.58 9.09
N ASN A 43 8.66 -10.83 10.08
CA ASN A 43 9.23 -9.55 10.51
C ASN A 43 9.41 -8.53 9.37
N PHE A 44 8.42 -8.45 8.48
CA PHE A 44 8.38 -7.38 7.49
C PHE A 44 7.91 -6.07 8.13
N VAL A 45 8.48 -4.96 7.66
CA VAL A 45 8.06 -3.61 8.02
C VAL A 45 7.09 -3.10 6.95
N THR A 46 5.83 -2.91 7.33
CA THR A 46 4.80 -2.32 6.45
C THR A 46 4.89 -0.80 6.46
N ILE A 47 5.01 -0.22 5.27
CA ILE A 47 5.05 1.22 5.03
C ILE A 47 3.71 1.60 4.45
N VAL A 48 2.97 2.43 5.20
CA VAL A 48 1.63 2.91 4.82
C VAL A 48 1.74 4.41 4.62
N CYS A 49 1.49 4.88 3.40
CA CYS A 49 1.49 6.31 3.10
C CYS A 49 0.18 6.95 3.56
N TYR A 50 0.22 8.21 3.99
CA TYR A 50 -1.02 8.90 4.38
C TYR A 50 -1.98 9.06 3.19
N THR A 51 -1.45 9.22 1.98
CA THR A 51 -2.23 9.24 0.74
C THR A 51 -3.01 7.94 0.51
N THR A 52 -2.40 6.78 0.77
CA THR A 52 -3.06 5.47 0.74
C THR A 52 -4.21 5.38 1.75
N VAL A 53 -4.01 5.92 2.95
CA VAL A 53 -5.05 5.97 4.00
C VAL A 53 -6.23 6.85 3.58
N LEU A 54 -5.94 8.01 2.99
CA LEU A 54 -6.97 8.94 2.49
C LEU A 54 -7.77 8.32 1.35
N GLU A 55 -7.11 7.63 0.41
CA GLU A 55 -7.77 6.93 -0.68
C GLU A 55 -8.68 5.81 -0.14
N ALA A 56 -8.15 4.91 0.70
CA ALA A 56 -8.92 3.84 1.31
C ALA A 56 -10.12 4.37 2.11
N SER A 57 -9.92 5.44 2.90
CA SER A 57 -10.99 6.09 3.68
C SER A 57 -12.05 6.72 2.77
N THR A 58 -11.63 7.29 1.63
CA THR A 58 -12.55 7.86 0.63
C THR A 58 -13.37 6.75 -0.03
N THR A 59 -12.75 5.65 -0.41
CA THR A 59 -13.44 4.48 -0.99
C THR A 59 -14.41 3.85 0.00
N LEU A 60 -13.99 3.65 1.25
CA LEU A 60 -14.86 3.15 2.32
C LEU A 60 -16.08 4.05 2.53
N SER A 61 -15.87 5.36 2.64
CA SER A 61 -16.97 6.30 2.91
C SER A 61 -17.91 6.52 1.73
N ARG A 62 -17.38 6.63 0.50
CA ARG A 62 -18.17 7.03 -0.68
C ARG A 62 -18.67 5.86 -1.51
N SER A 63 -17.83 4.85 -1.73
CA SER A 63 -18.14 3.75 -2.67
C SER A 63 -18.72 2.54 -1.94
N ILE A 64 -18.18 2.20 -0.76
CA ILE A 64 -18.60 1.03 0.03
C ILE A 64 -19.68 1.39 1.06
N ASN A 65 -19.90 2.69 1.32
CA ASN A 65 -20.87 3.20 2.30
C ASN A 65 -20.60 2.69 3.74
N ARG A 66 -19.32 2.70 4.14
CA ARG A 66 -18.80 2.37 5.47
C ARG A 66 -17.98 3.52 6.07
N PRO A 67 -18.60 4.69 6.32
CA PRO A 67 -17.90 5.84 6.92
C PRO A 67 -17.38 5.55 8.34
N ASP A 68 -17.98 4.59 9.05
CA ASP A 68 -17.49 4.09 10.34
C ASP A 68 -16.09 3.47 10.22
N LEU A 69 -15.85 2.65 9.20
CA LEU A 69 -14.53 2.05 8.95
C LEU A 69 -13.53 3.08 8.44
N ALA A 70 -13.97 4.02 7.60
CA ALA A 70 -13.13 5.14 7.17
C ALA A 70 -12.61 5.94 8.37
N LYS A 71 -13.49 6.27 9.33
CA LYS A 71 -13.10 6.95 10.57
C LYS A 71 -12.13 6.09 11.39
N LYS A 72 -12.41 4.79 11.53
CA LYS A 72 -11.52 3.88 12.25
C LYS A 72 -10.12 3.86 11.64
N LEU A 73 -10.01 3.74 10.32
CA LEU A 73 -8.72 3.70 9.61
C LEU A 73 -7.89 4.97 9.86
N LEU A 74 -8.52 6.15 9.80
CA LEU A 74 -7.87 7.43 10.10
C LEU A 74 -7.39 7.50 11.56
N GLN A 75 -8.21 7.02 12.51
CA GLN A 75 -7.86 7.01 13.93
C GLN A 75 -6.71 6.04 14.22
N ASP A 76 -6.75 4.83 13.66
CA ASP A 76 -5.69 3.85 13.80
C ASP A 76 -4.38 4.41 13.25
N PHE A 77 -4.39 4.99 12.04
CA PHE A 77 -3.20 5.59 11.44
C PHE A 77 -2.61 6.74 12.26
N ALA A 78 -3.46 7.58 12.87
CA ALA A 78 -3.01 8.68 13.71
C ALA A 78 -2.25 8.23 14.97
N GLN A 79 -2.37 6.97 15.40
CA GLN A 79 -1.61 6.41 16.51
C GLN A 79 -0.25 5.81 16.08
N ILE A 80 -0.01 5.66 14.78
CA ILE A 80 1.23 5.06 14.25
C ILE A 80 2.31 6.13 14.15
N LYS A 81 3.49 5.85 14.73
CA LYS A 81 4.69 6.67 14.50
C LYS A 81 5.26 6.36 13.13
N GLN A 82 5.02 7.24 12.16
CA GLN A 82 5.60 7.11 10.82
C GLN A 82 7.01 7.73 10.72
N PRO A 83 7.89 7.19 9.87
CA PRO A 83 9.16 7.82 9.54
C PRO A 83 8.93 9.16 8.83
N SER A 84 9.51 10.24 9.36
CA SER A 84 9.26 11.63 8.91
C SER A 84 9.82 11.99 7.52
N PHE A 85 10.55 11.08 6.87
CA PHE A 85 11.33 11.38 5.66
C PHE A 85 10.76 10.76 4.37
N LEU A 86 9.67 10.00 4.45
CA LEU A 86 9.18 9.20 3.32
C LEU A 86 8.64 10.00 2.13
N GLU A 87 8.32 11.30 2.32
CA GLU A 87 7.56 12.08 1.33
C GLU A 87 8.37 13.14 0.56
N ILE A 88 9.64 13.37 0.92
CA ILE A 88 10.47 14.38 0.24
C ILE A 88 10.87 13.88 -1.14
N GLY A 89 10.60 14.66 -2.19
CA GLY A 89 11.00 14.32 -3.57
C GLY A 89 10.05 13.38 -4.31
N ILE A 90 8.91 13.02 -3.72
CA ILE A 90 7.90 12.17 -4.35
C ILE A 90 7.13 12.90 -5.45
N ALA A 91 6.75 14.16 -5.23
CA ALA A 91 5.90 14.89 -6.17
C ALA A 91 6.46 14.98 -7.61
N PRO A 92 7.76 15.28 -7.84
CA PRO A 92 8.33 15.25 -9.18
C PRO A 92 8.27 13.87 -9.84
N LEU A 93 8.52 12.79 -9.08
CA LEU A 93 8.46 11.42 -9.60
C LEU A 93 7.04 11.03 -10.02
N VAL A 94 6.04 11.44 -9.26
CA VAL A 94 4.64 11.21 -9.60
C VAL A 94 4.25 11.97 -10.86
N ALA A 95 4.64 13.25 -10.96
CA ALA A 95 4.36 14.07 -12.12
C ALA A 95 5.03 13.54 -13.41
N GLU A 96 6.23 12.98 -13.30
CA GLU A 96 6.94 12.35 -14.42
C GLU A 96 6.29 11.02 -14.85
N ALA A 97 5.86 10.19 -13.89
CA ALA A 97 5.34 8.87 -14.17
C ALA A 97 3.85 8.87 -14.60
N PHE A 98 3.07 9.85 -14.17
CA PHE A 98 1.64 9.92 -14.45
C PHE A 98 1.37 10.44 -15.87
N ASP A 99 0.94 9.53 -16.76
CA ASP A 99 0.53 9.87 -18.12
C ASP A 99 -0.98 10.08 -18.21
N GLU A 100 -1.40 11.31 -18.54
CA GLU A 100 -2.81 11.69 -18.73
C GLU A 100 -3.52 10.90 -19.83
N LYS A 101 -2.77 10.29 -20.77
CA LYS A 101 -3.29 9.48 -21.87
C LYS A 101 -3.33 7.99 -21.53
N ALA A 102 -2.78 7.59 -20.39
CA ALA A 102 -2.83 6.21 -19.93
C ALA A 102 -4.23 5.82 -19.44
N SER A 103 -4.38 4.54 -19.11
CA SER A 103 -5.63 3.99 -18.57
C SER A 103 -6.09 4.77 -17.34
N LYS A 104 -7.38 5.14 -17.30
CA LYS A 104 -8.04 5.75 -16.13
C LYS A 104 -8.01 4.88 -14.86
N ARG A 105 -7.56 3.63 -14.98
CA ARG A 105 -7.48 2.68 -13.86
C ARG A 105 -6.34 2.99 -12.90
N ASN A 106 -5.24 3.59 -13.38
CA ASN A 106 -4.09 3.90 -12.54
C ASN A 106 -4.19 5.36 -12.10
N THR A 107 -4.49 5.57 -10.83
CA THR A 107 -4.72 6.88 -10.24
C THR A 107 -3.40 7.57 -9.87
N PRO A 108 -3.43 8.88 -9.57
CA PRO A 108 -2.29 9.55 -8.94
C PRO A 108 -1.87 8.94 -7.60
N PHE A 109 -2.77 8.26 -6.86
CA PHE A 109 -2.43 7.55 -5.64
C PHE A 109 -1.54 6.33 -5.92
N ASP A 110 -1.87 5.55 -6.96
CA ASP A 110 -1.06 4.41 -7.37
C ASP A 110 0.36 4.83 -7.78
N HIS A 111 0.48 5.93 -8.52
CA HIS A 111 1.78 6.49 -8.91
C HIS A 111 2.54 7.04 -7.70
N TYR A 112 1.84 7.60 -6.71
CA TYR A 112 2.45 8.02 -5.45
C TYR A 112 3.04 6.84 -4.69
N VAL A 113 2.29 5.75 -4.53
CA VAL A 113 2.78 4.52 -3.89
C VAL A 113 4.00 3.99 -4.65
N ALA A 114 3.95 3.87 -5.97
CA ALA A 114 5.08 3.43 -6.77
C ALA A 114 6.32 4.35 -6.63
N ALA A 115 6.13 5.66 -6.58
CA ALA A 115 7.21 6.63 -6.38
C ALA A 115 7.85 6.50 -4.99
N VAL A 116 7.05 6.32 -3.93
CA VAL A 116 7.58 6.08 -2.58
C VAL A 116 8.39 4.79 -2.55
N ALA A 117 7.90 3.73 -3.19
CA ALA A 117 8.62 2.48 -3.28
C ALA A 117 9.97 2.64 -3.98
N LYS A 118 9.98 3.33 -5.13
CA LYS A 118 11.18 3.60 -5.93
C LYS A 118 12.21 4.42 -5.15
N LEU A 119 11.78 5.50 -4.49
CA LEU A 119 12.69 6.40 -3.76
C LEU A 119 13.34 5.73 -2.54
N ASN A 120 12.65 4.78 -1.92
CA ASN A 120 13.09 4.08 -0.71
C ASN A 120 13.63 2.65 -0.98
N ASP A 121 13.89 2.31 -2.25
CA ASP A 121 14.39 1.00 -2.69
C ASP A 121 13.53 -0.20 -2.23
N ILE A 122 12.22 0.00 -2.06
CA ILE A 122 11.28 -1.05 -1.68
C ILE A 122 10.93 -1.87 -2.92
N LYS A 123 11.01 -3.21 -2.81
CA LYS A 123 10.72 -4.14 -3.92
C LYS A 123 9.41 -4.89 -3.78
N LEU A 124 8.79 -4.83 -2.61
CA LEU A 124 7.58 -5.59 -2.28
C LEU A 124 6.41 -4.64 -2.08
N VAL A 125 5.25 -5.04 -2.59
CA VAL A 125 3.99 -4.31 -2.38
C VAL A 125 2.90 -5.26 -1.92
N PHE A 126 2.14 -4.82 -0.93
CA PHE A 126 0.89 -5.43 -0.53
C PHE A 126 -0.24 -4.79 -1.32
N SER A 127 -0.48 -5.34 -2.52
CA SER A 127 -1.54 -4.95 -3.44
C SER A 127 -2.00 -6.19 -4.23
N PHE A 128 -3.12 -6.05 -4.94
CA PHE A 128 -3.68 -7.01 -5.88
C PHE A 128 -3.70 -6.45 -7.32
N ASP A 129 -3.18 -5.24 -7.55
CA ASP A 129 -3.11 -4.64 -8.88
C ASP A 129 -1.77 -4.92 -9.60
N SER A 130 -1.86 -5.54 -10.77
CA SER A 130 -0.75 -5.75 -11.71
C SER A 130 -0.02 -4.47 -12.16
N PHE A 131 -0.60 -3.29 -11.96
CA PHE A 131 0.06 -2.00 -12.22
C PHE A 131 1.45 -1.95 -11.56
N TYR A 132 1.54 -2.36 -10.30
CA TYR A 132 2.78 -2.27 -9.53
C TYR A 132 3.91 -3.18 -10.07
N GLU A 133 3.56 -4.30 -10.72
CA GLU A 133 4.56 -5.16 -11.37
C GLU A 133 5.22 -4.45 -12.55
N LYS A 134 4.45 -3.64 -13.30
CA LYS A 134 4.98 -2.82 -14.40
C LYS A 134 5.92 -1.71 -13.89
N GLN A 135 5.79 -1.33 -12.62
CA GLN A 135 6.67 -0.39 -11.94
C GLN A 135 7.90 -1.07 -11.29
N GLY A 136 8.07 -2.39 -11.48
CA GLY A 136 9.21 -3.14 -10.95
C GLY A 136 9.04 -3.66 -9.53
N LEU A 137 7.82 -3.63 -8.97
CA LEU A 137 7.52 -4.19 -7.66
C LEU A 137 7.04 -5.65 -7.77
N LYS A 138 7.17 -6.40 -6.69
CA LYS A 138 6.67 -7.77 -6.58
C LYS A 138 5.44 -7.79 -5.68
N LEU A 139 4.32 -8.30 -6.20
CA LEU A 139 3.09 -8.47 -5.43
C LEU A 139 3.27 -9.56 -4.37
N LEU A 140 2.97 -9.24 -3.12
CA LEU A 140 2.97 -10.24 -2.05
C LEU A 140 1.92 -11.32 -2.23
N GLU A 141 0.80 -10.97 -2.88
CA GLU A 141 -0.22 -11.93 -3.27
C GLU A 141 0.40 -13.14 -3.96
N LYS A 142 1.22 -12.92 -5.00
CA LYS A 142 1.80 -14.02 -5.78
C LYS A 142 2.87 -14.78 -5.00
N ASN A 143 3.73 -14.08 -4.25
CA ASN A 143 4.86 -14.70 -3.55
C ASN A 143 4.45 -15.53 -2.32
N THR A 144 3.36 -15.16 -1.64
CA THR A 144 2.88 -15.89 -0.46
C THR A 144 2.32 -17.28 -0.82
N TYR A 145 1.77 -17.43 -2.03
CA TYR A 145 1.26 -18.72 -2.52
C TYR A 145 2.32 -19.58 -3.20
N SER A 146 3.40 -19.01 -3.74
CA SER A 146 4.50 -19.77 -4.35
C SER A 146 5.44 -20.45 -3.34
N SER A 147 5.29 -20.18 -2.04
CA SER A 147 6.10 -20.80 -0.97
C SER A 147 5.42 -22.02 -0.34
N GLN A 148 4.33 -22.51 -0.95
CA GLN A 148 3.54 -23.66 -0.48
C GLN A 148 3.57 -24.87 -1.47
N GLU A 149 4.43 -24.81 -2.49
CA GLU A 149 4.78 -25.93 -3.39
C GLU A 149 6.26 -26.29 -3.20
#